data_AF-A0A1J9PMY8-F1
#
_entry.id   AF-A0A1J9PMY8-F1
#
_cell.length_a   1.000
_cell.length_b   1.000
_cell.length_c   1.000
_cell.angle_alpha   90.00
_cell.angle_beta   90.00
_cell.angle_gamma   90.00
#
_symmetry.space_group_name_H-M   'P 1'
#
loop_
_entity.id
_entity.type
_entity.pdbx_description
1 polymer ?
#
loop_
_entity_poly.entity_id
_entity_poly.type
_entity_poly.pdbx_seq_one_letter_code
_entity_poly.pdbx_strand_id
1 'polypeptide(L)'
;MGRWDREAGAYVFGAGFPSGVFRFAGYIVLGIYMSATSAAYKYVKNHPTIVQQPPFHPNTLHLSHLASKWSIIGFWWNFVMWIPNMAAPSVFVTIIGLFDVTITVYFGIVTVRQAAYIPHSSGPCRNAVTWRIPMNGNGSFFHILETLNTYPDTPETHVPSDVICKAFVSQWRIGIGSLVLYILVSLSNVIVSMIMSTHGLRSQMSPERKLKEPYALTMLRVLCLLPHCICDGIAEFFRFLVIFLPRPVQSRLRFGLHYIFKASQVVYFLIQDLPQKISVLLTYFKRLQCPPEAPKQVQFETKDRDAPLVRFLHIDILTIVAQHLHFQDLVNLSLASKEMRRMLFPNGHFGNETAILRIYACDNATKVGCFVCRFPVCGVG
;
A
#
# COMPACT_ATOMS: atom_id res chain seq x y z
N MET A 1 -13.69 17.60 16.37
CA MET A 1 -13.34 17.08 15.03
C MET A 1 -12.74 15.70 15.19
N GLY A 2 -13.45 14.70 14.69
CA GLY A 2 -13.10 13.29 14.84
C GLY A 2 -11.84 12.95 14.05
N ARG A 3 -11.16 11.87 14.44
CA ARG A 3 -9.97 11.37 13.73
C ARG A 3 -10.23 11.11 12.23
N TRP A 4 -11.45 10.69 11.90
CA TRP A 4 -11.94 10.47 10.54
C TRP A 4 -11.98 11.73 9.67
N ASP A 5 -12.19 12.92 10.27
CA ASP A 5 -12.24 14.19 9.53
C ASP A 5 -10.87 14.54 8.90
N ARG A 6 -9.76 14.03 9.46
CA ARG A 6 -8.40 14.25 8.94
C ARG A 6 -8.05 13.35 7.76
N GLU A 7 -8.72 12.22 7.60
CA GLU A 7 -8.49 11.32 6.48
C GLU A 7 -9.41 11.63 5.30
N ALA A 8 -10.51 12.37 5.55
CA ALA A 8 -11.44 12.86 4.54
C ALA A 8 -10.74 13.61 3.39
N GLY A 9 -9.62 14.29 3.65
CA GLY A 9 -8.86 15.01 2.62
C GLY A 9 -8.24 14.14 1.54
N ALA A 10 -7.99 12.86 1.81
CA ALA A 10 -7.44 11.94 0.81
C ALA A 10 -8.51 11.48 -0.20
N TYR A 11 -9.80 11.64 0.10
CA TYR A 11 -10.92 11.16 -0.72
C TYR A 11 -11.40 12.25 -1.67
N VAL A 12 -10.68 12.46 -2.77
CA VAL A 12 -11.06 13.44 -3.80
C VAL A 12 -11.81 12.74 -4.93
N PHE A 13 -13.01 13.23 -5.25
CA PHE A 13 -13.81 12.70 -6.37
C PHE A 13 -13.29 13.21 -7.72
N GLY A 14 -13.60 12.47 -8.79
CA GLY A 14 -13.26 12.85 -10.17
C GLY A 14 -11.88 12.41 -10.67
N ALA A 15 -11.04 11.82 -9.81
CA ALA A 15 -9.71 11.34 -10.20
C ALA A 15 -9.74 10.25 -11.29
N GLY A 16 -10.82 9.48 -11.36
CA GLY A 16 -10.99 8.43 -12.37
C GLY A 16 -11.58 8.87 -13.70
N PHE A 17 -11.86 10.17 -13.90
CA PHE A 17 -12.48 10.66 -15.14
C PHE A 17 -11.63 10.39 -16.39
N PRO A 18 -10.31 10.69 -16.43
CA PRO A 18 -9.48 10.41 -17.61
C PRO A 18 -9.46 8.91 -17.95
N SER A 19 -9.33 8.05 -16.94
CA SER A 19 -9.39 6.61 -17.10
C SER A 19 -10.76 6.13 -17.58
N GLY A 20 -11.86 6.72 -17.12
CA GLY A 20 -13.21 6.43 -17.61
C GLY A 20 -13.37 6.65 -19.12
N VAL A 21 -12.77 7.71 -19.66
CA VAL A 21 -12.74 7.96 -21.12
C VAL A 21 -11.94 6.88 -21.86
N PHE A 22 -10.76 6.52 -21.36
CA PHE A 22 -9.95 5.45 -21.96
C PHE A 22 -10.64 4.07 -21.87
N ARG A 23 -11.34 3.77 -20.78
CA ARG A 23 -12.11 2.53 -20.60
C ARG A 23 -13.25 2.42 -21.61
N PHE A 24 -13.95 3.53 -21.87
CA PHE A 24 -14.99 3.57 -22.90
C PHE A 24 -14.41 3.27 -24.29
N ALA A 25 -13.32 3.93 -24.68
CA ALA A 25 -12.64 3.65 -25.94
C ALA A 25 -12.10 2.20 -26.01
N GLY A 26 -11.59 1.68 -24.88
CA GLY A 26 -11.07 0.34 -24.76
C GLY A 26 -12.11 -0.77 -24.90
N TYR A 27 -13.40 -0.50 -24.67
CA TYR A 27 -14.45 -1.52 -24.73
C TYR A 27 -14.51 -2.25 -26.07
N ILE A 28 -14.47 -1.49 -27.17
CA ILE A 28 -14.52 -2.06 -28.53
C ILE A 28 -13.26 -2.87 -28.82
N VAL A 29 -12.08 -2.29 -28.55
CA VAL A 29 -10.78 -2.92 -28.85
C VAL A 29 -10.60 -4.21 -28.04
N LEU A 30 -10.91 -4.18 -26.74
CA LEU A 30 -10.84 -5.35 -25.86
C LEU A 30 -11.90 -6.41 -26.23
N GLY A 31 -13.09 -6.01 -26.65
CA GLY A 31 -14.12 -6.94 -27.11
C GLY A 31 -13.67 -7.72 -28.34
N ILE A 32 -13.12 -7.03 -29.34
CA ILE A 32 -12.54 -7.67 -30.53
C ILE A 32 -11.36 -8.57 -30.12
N TYR A 33 -10.47 -8.09 -29.25
CA TYR A 33 -9.33 -8.87 -28.78
C TYR A 33 -9.75 -10.15 -28.04
N MET A 34 -10.74 -10.05 -27.15
CA MET A 34 -11.32 -11.16 -26.41
C MET A 34 -11.90 -12.21 -27.36
N SER A 35 -12.67 -11.79 -28.36
CA SER A 35 -13.24 -12.69 -29.36
C SER A 35 -12.14 -13.41 -30.16
N ALA A 36 -11.16 -12.66 -30.69
CA ALA A 36 -10.07 -13.21 -31.50
C ALA A 36 -9.20 -14.20 -30.71
N THR A 37 -8.76 -13.82 -29.50
CA THR A 37 -7.94 -14.69 -28.64
C THR A 37 -8.70 -15.95 -28.20
N SER A 38 -10.00 -15.84 -27.94
CA SER A 38 -10.83 -17.00 -27.56
C SER A 38 -11.04 -17.95 -28.73
N ALA A 39 -11.24 -17.45 -29.94
CA ALA A 39 -11.31 -18.26 -31.15
C ALA A 39 -9.97 -18.98 -31.40
N ALA A 40 -8.85 -18.26 -31.34
CA ALA A 40 -7.52 -18.85 -31.50
C ALA A 40 -7.19 -19.88 -30.41
N TYR A 41 -7.58 -19.63 -29.16
CA TYR A 41 -7.39 -20.61 -28.10
C TYR A 41 -8.22 -21.87 -28.31
N LYS A 42 -9.51 -21.76 -28.64
CA LYS A 42 -10.36 -22.93 -28.95
C LYS A 42 -9.76 -23.75 -30.09
N TYR A 43 -9.28 -23.07 -31.12
CA TYR A 43 -8.65 -23.68 -32.27
C TYR A 43 -7.40 -24.49 -31.91
N VAL A 44 -6.48 -23.88 -31.15
CA VAL A 44 -5.24 -24.54 -30.71
C VAL A 44 -5.51 -25.63 -29.66
N LYS A 45 -6.51 -25.43 -28.79
CA LYS A 45 -6.91 -26.39 -27.75
C LYS A 45 -7.43 -27.70 -28.31
N ASN A 46 -8.10 -27.68 -29.47
CA ASN A 46 -8.63 -28.87 -30.10
C ASN A 46 -7.54 -29.78 -30.70
N HIS A 47 -6.31 -29.27 -30.85
CA HIS A 47 -5.18 -30.01 -31.44
C HIS A 47 -3.91 -29.95 -30.56
N PRO A 48 -4.00 -30.30 -29.26
CA PRO A 48 -2.93 -30.02 -28.31
C PRO A 48 -1.69 -30.88 -28.55
N THR A 49 -1.87 -32.12 -29.00
CA THR A 49 -0.78 -33.08 -29.25
C THR A 49 0.15 -32.62 -30.36
N ILE A 50 -0.38 -31.99 -31.39
CA ILE A 50 0.39 -31.61 -32.59
C ILE A 50 1.02 -30.23 -32.41
N VAL A 51 0.30 -29.29 -31.77
CA VAL A 51 0.79 -27.92 -31.56
C VAL A 51 1.88 -27.83 -30.48
N GLN A 52 1.96 -28.79 -29.57
CA GLN A 52 2.96 -28.79 -28.49
C GLN A 52 4.24 -29.57 -28.81
N GLN A 53 4.24 -30.39 -29.86
CA GLN A 53 5.42 -31.18 -30.20
C GLN A 53 6.55 -30.30 -30.75
N PRO A 54 7.82 -30.62 -30.45
CA PRO A 54 8.95 -30.10 -31.21
C PRO A 54 8.66 -30.35 -32.68
N PRO A 55 8.77 -29.33 -33.54
CA PRO A 55 9.66 -28.18 -33.41
C PRO A 55 9.03 -26.87 -32.94
N PHE A 56 7.74 -26.86 -32.60
CA PHE A 56 7.05 -25.64 -32.18
C PHE A 56 7.40 -25.25 -30.76
N HIS A 57 7.17 -23.98 -30.43
CA HIS A 57 7.42 -23.51 -29.08
C HIS A 57 6.51 -24.30 -28.10
N PRO A 58 7.07 -24.99 -27.08
CA PRO A 58 6.27 -25.85 -26.19
C PRO A 58 5.20 -25.10 -25.40
N ASN A 59 5.29 -23.76 -25.36
CA ASN A 59 4.41 -22.89 -24.61
C ASN A 59 3.27 -22.30 -25.47
N THR A 60 3.14 -22.66 -26.75
CA THR A 60 2.12 -22.05 -27.64
C THR A 60 0.70 -22.22 -27.07
N LEU A 61 0.31 -23.44 -26.69
CA LEU A 61 -1.01 -23.68 -26.09
C LEU A 61 -1.19 -22.90 -24.78
N HIS A 62 -0.15 -22.88 -23.92
CA HIS A 62 -0.18 -22.14 -22.66
C HIS A 62 -0.34 -20.63 -22.88
N LEU A 63 0.38 -20.06 -23.84
CA LEU A 63 0.31 -18.64 -24.19
C LEU A 63 -1.03 -18.28 -24.82
N SER A 64 -1.61 -19.12 -25.67
CA SER A 64 -2.96 -18.91 -26.21
C SER A 64 -4.03 -18.98 -25.13
N HIS A 65 -3.90 -19.93 -24.19
CA HIS A 65 -4.78 -19.99 -23.02
C HIS A 65 -4.66 -18.75 -22.15
N LEU A 66 -3.43 -18.31 -21.86
CA LEU A 66 -3.15 -17.10 -21.07
C LEU A 66 -3.73 -15.86 -21.76
N ALA A 67 -3.56 -15.73 -23.09
CA ALA A 67 -4.11 -14.65 -23.88
C ALA A 67 -5.65 -14.60 -23.80
N SER A 68 -6.32 -15.73 -24.01
CA SER A 68 -7.79 -15.82 -23.93
C SER A 68 -8.30 -15.56 -22.52
N LYS A 69 -7.67 -16.13 -21.49
CA LYS A 69 -8.09 -15.93 -20.09
C LYS A 69 -7.98 -14.47 -19.67
N TRP A 70 -6.83 -13.84 -19.91
CA TRP A 70 -6.62 -12.44 -19.50
C TRP A 70 -7.36 -11.44 -20.39
N SER A 71 -7.62 -11.74 -21.66
CA SER A 71 -8.47 -10.88 -22.50
C SER A 71 -9.92 -10.89 -22.02
N ILE A 72 -10.45 -12.05 -21.61
CA ILE A 72 -11.78 -12.18 -20.98
C ILE A 72 -11.83 -11.41 -19.66
N ILE A 73 -10.85 -11.62 -18.76
CA ILE A 73 -10.77 -10.89 -17.49
C ILE A 73 -10.69 -9.38 -17.75
N GLY A 74 -9.80 -8.95 -18.65
CA GLY A 74 -9.61 -7.54 -19.00
C GLY A 74 -10.87 -6.89 -19.57
N PHE A 75 -11.58 -7.59 -20.46
CA PHE A 75 -12.84 -7.09 -21.02
C PHE A 75 -13.91 -6.89 -19.95
N TRP A 76 -14.18 -7.91 -19.14
CA TRP A 76 -15.22 -7.82 -18.10
C TRP A 76 -14.85 -6.85 -16.98
N TRP A 77 -13.58 -6.83 -16.58
CA TRP A 77 -13.09 -5.83 -15.63
C TRP A 77 -13.24 -4.41 -16.16
N ASN A 78 -12.88 -4.18 -17.43
CA ASN A 78 -13.04 -2.88 -18.07
C ASN A 78 -14.51 -2.43 -18.07
N PHE A 79 -15.43 -3.33 -18.41
CA PHE A 79 -16.86 -3.09 -18.41
C PHE A 79 -17.41 -2.78 -17.01
N VAL A 80 -17.15 -3.65 -16.04
CA VAL A 80 -17.68 -3.52 -14.67
C VAL A 80 -17.13 -2.27 -13.99
N MET A 81 -15.85 -1.95 -14.18
CA MET A 81 -15.21 -0.82 -13.52
C MET A 81 -15.34 0.51 -14.25
N TRP A 82 -16.01 0.58 -15.40
CA TRP A 82 -16.14 1.84 -16.16
C TRP A 82 -16.82 2.95 -15.35
N ILE A 83 -18.07 2.75 -14.93
CA ILE A 83 -18.83 3.74 -14.16
C ILE A 83 -18.28 3.88 -12.73
N PRO A 84 -18.01 2.78 -11.98
CA PRO A 84 -17.47 2.90 -10.63
C PRO A 84 -16.16 3.67 -10.56
N ASN A 85 -15.26 3.54 -11.54
CA ASN A 85 -13.98 4.25 -11.54
C ASN A 85 -14.17 5.77 -11.61
N MET A 86 -15.20 6.27 -12.31
CA MET A 86 -15.49 7.70 -12.38
C MET A 86 -16.12 8.25 -11.09
N ALA A 87 -16.94 7.44 -10.43
CA ALA A 87 -17.63 7.81 -9.20
C ALA A 87 -16.79 7.59 -7.92
N ALA A 88 -15.76 6.75 -8.00
CA ALA A 88 -14.95 6.38 -6.86
C ALA A 88 -14.06 7.55 -6.37
N PRO A 89 -13.84 7.66 -5.05
CA PRO A 89 -12.82 8.54 -4.50
C PRO A 89 -11.41 8.14 -4.96
N SER A 90 -10.49 9.11 -4.99
CA SER A 90 -9.13 8.93 -5.51
C SER A 90 -8.37 7.74 -4.91
N VAL A 91 -8.45 7.50 -3.60
CA VAL A 91 -7.76 6.34 -2.99
C VAL A 91 -8.27 5.00 -3.53
N PHE A 92 -9.58 4.86 -3.76
CA PHE A 92 -10.15 3.66 -4.38
C PHE A 92 -9.77 3.55 -5.85
N VAL A 93 -9.70 4.67 -6.58
CA VAL A 93 -9.19 4.69 -7.95
C VAL A 93 -7.74 4.22 -8.02
N THR A 94 -6.90 4.53 -7.02
CA THR A 94 -5.54 3.97 -6.92
C THR A 94 -5.58 2.45 -6.80
N ILE A 95 -6.45 1.89 -5.94
CA ILE A 95 -6.60 0.43 -5.75
C ILE A 95 -7.04 -0.23 -7.06
N ILE A 96 -8.04 0.34 -7.75
CA ILE A 96 -8.48 -0.11 -9.07
C ILE A 96 -7.30 -0.08 -10.05
N GLY A 97 -6.51 1.00 -10.03
CA GLY A 97 -5.31 1.16 -10.85
C GLY A 97 -4.25 0.08 -10.61
N LEU A 98 -4.05 -0.39 -9.37
CA LEU A 98 -3.11 -1.49 -9.09
C LEU A 98 -3.57 -2.82 -9.72
N PHE A 99 -4.88 -3.06 -9.74
CA PHE A 99 -5.42 -4.22 -10.47
C PHE A 99 -5.27 -4.04 -11.98
N ASP A 100 -5.48 -2.83 -12.50
CA ASP A 100 -5.24 -2.52 -13.91
C ASP A 100 -3.79 -2.77 -14.31
N VAL A 101 -2.82 -2.37 -13.47
CA VAL A 101 -1.39 -2.67 -13.66
C VAL A 101 -1.16 -4.18 -13.78
N THR A 102 -1.83 -4.98 -12.94
CA THR A 102 -1.71 -6.45 -13.01
C THR A 102 -2.17 -6.98 -14.37
N ILE A 103 -3.33 -6.54 -14.86
CA ILE A 103 -3.83 -6.91 -16.20
C ILE A 103 -2.84 -6.47 -17.28
N THR A 104 -2.33 -5.22 -17.21
CA THR A 104 -1.35 -4.68 -18.14
C THR A 104 -0.08 -5.53 -18.20
N VAL A 105 0.44 -5.97 -17.05
CA VAL A 105 1.62 -6.85 -16.99
C VAL A 105 1.36 -8.17 -17.71
N TYR A 106 0.20 -8.81 -17.51
CA TYR A 106 -0.14 -10.05 -18.21
C TYR A 106 -0.33 -9.85 -19.72
N PHE A 107 -0.95 -8.74 -20.16
CA PHE A 107 -0.99 -8.38 -21.57
C PHE A 107 0.41 -8.17 -22.15
N GLY A 108 1.32 -7.53 -21.41
CA GLY A 108 2.71 -7.37 -21.80
C GLY A 108 3.42 -8.72 -21.99
N ILE A 109 3.32 -9.61 -21.00
CA ILE A 109 3.91 -10.96 -21.05
C ILE A 109 3.39 -11.73 -22.27
N VAL A 110 2.07 -11.77 -22.46
CA VAL A 110 1.45 -12.48 -23.59
C VAL A 110 1.93 -11.89 -24.92
N THR A 111 1.90 -10.57 -25.08
CA THR A 111 2.23 -9.89 -26.35
C THR A 111 3.69 -10.11 -26.74
N VAL A 112 4.62 -10.00 -25.78
CA VAL A 112 6.06 -10.21 -26.00
C VAL A 112 6.35 -11.67 -26.32
N ARG A 113 5.70 -12.62 -25.65
CA ARG A 113 5.92 -14.05 -25.88
C ARG A 113 5.28 -14.53 -27.19
N GLN A 114 4.13 -13.97 -27.58
CA GLN A 114 3.49 -14.23 -28.88
C GLN A 114 4.33 -13.74 -30.06
N ALA A 115 5.05 -12.63 -29.87
CA ALA A 115 5.97 -12.07 -30.87
C ALA A 115 7.11 -13.04 -31.27
N ALA A 116 7.35 -14.11 -30.49
CA ALA A 116 8.35 -15.12 -30.80
C ALA A 116 7.93 -16.10 -31.91
N TYR A 117 6.63 -16.31 -32.13
CA TYR A 117 6.13 -17.28 -33.13
C TYR A 117 5.14 -16.69 -34.15
N ILE A 118 4.56 -15.52 -33.87
CA ILE A 118 3.68 -14.80 -34.80
C ILE A 118 4.52 -13.73 -35.55
N PRO A 119 4.42 -13.63 -36.88
CA PRO A 119 5.08 -12.56 -37.61
C PRO A 119 4.50 -11.18 -37.21
N HIS A 120 5.33 -10.14 -37.18
CA HIS A 120 4.88 -8.80 -36.74
C HIS A 120 4.14 -8.02 -37.84
N SER A 121 4.20 -8.53 -39.08
CA SER A 121 3.53 -7.95 -40.23
C SER A 121 2.81 -9.02 -41.05
N SER A 122 1.83 -8.60 -41.85
CA SER A 122 1.07 -9.49 -42.73
C SER A 122 1.85 -9.90 -43.99
N GLY A 123 2.97 -9.22 -44.30
CA GLY A 123 3.80 -9.52 -45.48
C GLY A 123 4.31 -10.96 -45.50
N PRO A 124 4.97 -11.44 -44.42
CA PRO A 124 5.41 -12.83 -44.30
C PRO A 124 4.31 -13.89 -44.44
N CYS A 125 3.05 -13.53 -44.20
CA CYS A 125 1.94 -14.48 -44.33
C CYS A 125 1.65 -14.89 -45.79
N ARG A 126 2.16 -14.18 -46.81
CA ARG A 126 2.03 -14.62 -48.21
C ARG A 126 2.68 -15.99 -48.45
N ASN A 127 3.74 -16.28 -47.72
CA ASN A 127 4.45 -17.55 -47.74
C ASN A 127 4.34 -18.24 -46.37
N ALA A 128 3.13 -18.21 -45.77
CA ALA A 128 2.89 -18.76 -44.44
C ALA A 128 3.34 -20.23 -44.34
N VAL A 129 3.22 -21.01 -45.43
CA VAL A 129 3.64 -22.41 -45.51
C VAL A 129 5.13 -22.62 -45.17
N THR A 130 5.98 -21.66 -45.56
CA THR A 130 7.43 -21.73 -45.36
C THR A 130 7.94 -20.80 -44.26
N TRP A 131 7.03 -20.19 -43.50
CA TRP A 131 7.42 -19.28 -42.42
C TRP A 131 8.09 -20.03 -41.26
N ARG A 132 9.38 -19.74 -41.03
CA ARG A 132 10.20 -20.34 -39.96
C ARG A 132 10.05 -21.86 -39.90
N ILE A 133 10.34 -22.53 -41.02
CA ILE A 133 10.44 -23.98 -41.03
C ILE A 133 11.62 -24.37 -40.12
N PRO A 134 11.38 -25.22 -39.12
CA PRO A 134 12.44 -25.74 -38.27
C PRO A 134 13.26 -26.78 -39.03
N MET A 135 14.53 -26.96 -38.67
CA MET A 135 15.52 -27.72 -39.45
C MET A 135 15.08 -29.14 -39.88
N ASN A 136 14.16 -29.78 -39.14
CA ASN A 136 13.65 -31.12 -39.42
C ASN A 136 12.11 -31.17 -39.61
N GLY A 137 11.45 -30.05 -39.85
CA GLY A 137 9.98 -29.97 -39.95
C GLY A 137 9.45 -30.08 -41.39
N ASN A 138 8.34 -30.80 -41.56
CA ASN A 138 7.64 -30.91 -42.86
C ASN A 138 6.88 -29.63 -43.28
N GLY A 139 6.82 -28.60 -42.42
CA GLY A 139 6.16 -27.35 -42.73
C GLY A 139 6.20 -26.35 -41.58
N SER A 140 5.70 -25.14 -41.84
CA SER A 140 5.57 -24.10 -40.82
C SER A 140 4.47 -24.41 -39.80
N PHE A 141 4.44 -23.61 -38.73
CA PHE A 141 3.35 -23.61 -37.75
C PHE A 141 1.99 -23.42 -38.42
N PHE A 142 1.87 -22.48 -39.35
CA PHE A 142 0.61 -22.17 -40.01
C PHE A 142 0.19 -23.23 -41.03
N HIS A 143 1.15 -23.91 -41.67
CA HIS A 143 0.85 -25.04 -42.55
C HIS A 143 0.24 -26.20 -41.77
N ILE A 144 0.80 -26.51 -40.59
CA ILE A 144 0.24 -27.57 -39.74
C ILE A 144 -1.13 -27.17 -39.20
N LEU A 145 -1.34 -25.90 -38.87
CA LEU A 145 -2.67 -25.44 -38.51
C LEU A 145 -3.67 -25.62 -39.66
N GLU A 146 -3.28 -25.30 -40.91
CA GLU A 146 -4.11 -25.51 -42.10
C GLU A 146 -4.48 -27.00 -42.31
N THR A 147 -3.51 -27.91 -42.19
CA THR A 147 -3.77 -29.35 -42.34
C THR A 147 -4.71 -29.88 -41.26
N LEU A 148 -4.66 -29.33 -40.05
CA LEU A 148 -5.55 -29.70 -38.95
C LEU A 148 -6.97 -29.14 -39.10
N ASN A 149 -7.15 -28.01 -39.79
CA ASN A 149 -8.48 -27.47 -40.03
C ASN A 149 -9.26 -28.25 -41.10
N THR A 150 -8.52 -28.95 -41.96
CA THR A 150 -9.09 -29.64 -43.10
C THR A 150 -9.60 -31.00 -42.62
N TYR A 151 -10.83 -31.01 -42.10
CA TYR A 151 -11.50 -32.28 -41.83
C TYR A 151 -11.78 -32.98 -43.17
N PRO A 152 -11.50 -34.29 -43.29
CA PRO A 152 -11.79 -35.04 -44.52
C PRO A 152 -13.29 -35.02 -44.86
N ASP A 153 -14.16 -34.80 -43.87
CA ASP A 153 -15.62 -34.87 -44.02
C ASP A 153 -16.28 -33.53 -44.43
N THR A 154 -15.57 -32.40 -44.35
CA THR A 154 -16.09 -31.06 -44.71
C THR A 154 -15.07 -30.23 -45.49
N PRO A 155 -14.82 -30.56 -46.77
CA PRO A 155 -13.82 -29.85 -47.59
C PRO A 155 -14.13 -28.36 -47.80
N GLU A 156 -15.40 -27.95 -47.63
CA GLU A 156 -15.82 -26.55 -47.72
C GLU A 156 -15.25 -25.66 -46.59
N THR A 157 -14.77 -26.24 -45.49
CA THR A 157 -14.19 -25.49 -44.36
C THR A 157 -12.67 -25.32 -44.44
N HIS A 158 -12.05 -25.64 -45.58
CA HIS A 158 -10.61 -25.45 -45.78
C HIS A 158 -10.24 -23.96 -45.66
N VAL A 159 -9.49 -23.60 -44.61
CA VAL A 159 -8.97 -22.25 -44.40
C VAL A 159 -7.47 -22.27 -44.70
N PRO A 160 -6.99 -21.53 -45.71
CA PRO A 160 -5.60 -21.60 -46.13
C PRO A 160 -4.67 -21.00 -45.07
N SER A 161 -3.42 -21.47 -45.05
CA SER A 161 -2.42 -21.06 -44.04
C SER A 161 -2.11 -19.56 -44.04
N ASP A 162 -2.26 -18.86 -45.18
CA ASP A 162 -2.07 -17.41 -45.25
C ASP A 162 -3.18 -16.64 -44.50
N VAL A 163 -4.42 -17.14 -44.57
CA VAL A 163 -5.57 -16.57 -43.85
C VAL A 163 -5.42 -16.82 -42.35
N ILE A 164 -5.01 -18.03 -41.95
CA ILE A 164 -4.72 -18.35 -40.54
C ILE A 164 -3.60 -17.44 -40.02
N CYS A 165 -2.50 -17.32 -40.76
CA CYS A 165 -1.39 -16.44 -40.40
C CYS A 165 -1.86 -14.99 -40.22
N LYS A 166 -2.60 -14.43 -41.19
CA LYS A 166 -3.15 -13.06 -41.12
C LYS A 166 -4.06 -12.87 -39.91
N ALA A 167 -4.87 -13.87 -39.54
CA ALA A 167 -5.73 -13.82 -38.36
C ALA A 167 -4.90 -13.73 -37.07
N PHE A 168 -3.86 -14.54 -36.92
CA PHE A 168 -2.93 -14.47 -35.78
C PHE A 168 -2.17 -13.14 -35.73
N VAL A 169 -1.69 -12.62 -36.87
CA VAL A 169 -1.05 -11.30 -36.95
C VAL A 169 -2.02 -10.19 -36.54
N SER A 170 -3.26 -10.24 -37.04
CA SER A 170 -4.30 -9.28 -36.70
C SER A 170 -4.60 -9.30 -35.20
N GLN A 171 -4.79 -10.50 -34.62
CA GLN A 171 -4.98 -10.68 -33.19
C GLN A 171 -3.82 -10.08 -32.39
N TRP A 172 -2.58 -10.34 -32.77
CA TRP A 172 -1.40 -9.80 -32.08
C TRP A 172 -1.34 -8.27 -32.15
N ARG A 173 -1.64 -7.67 -33.31
CA ARG A 173 -1.73 -6.21 -33.47
C ARG A 173 -2.82 -5.59 -32.60
N ILE A 174 -4.00 -6.21 -32.55
CA ILE A 174 -5.10 -5.80 -31.67
C ILE A 174 -4.70 -5.95 -30.19
N GLY A 175 -3.91 -6.99 -29.86
CA GLY A 175 -3.31 -7.19 -28.54
C GLY A 175 -2.38 -6.05 -28.14
N ILE A 176 -1.52 -5.57 -29.04
CA ILE A 176 -0.69 -4.37 -28.82
C ILE A 176 -1.56 -3.14 -28.57
N GLY A 177 -2.59 -2.91 -29.39
CA GLY A 177 -3.52 -1.80 -29.20
C GLY A 177 -4.21 -1.85 -27.82
N SER A 178 -4.65 -3.05 -27.42
CA SER A 178 -5.24 -3.31 -26.10
C SER A 178 -4.24 -3.02 -24.97
N LEU A 179 -2.98 -3.44 -25.12
CA LEU A 179 -1.90 -3.20 -24.16
C LEU A 179 -1.64 -1.70 -23.99
N VAL A 180 -1.51 -0.94 -25.09
CA VAL A 180 -1.26 0.51 -25.05
C VAL A 180 -2.40 1.23 -24.33
N LEU A 181 -3.66 0.90 -24.65
CA LEU A 181 -4.82 1.47 -23.97
C LEU A 181 -4.81 1.15 -22.47
N TYR A 182 -4.48 -0.08 -22.07
CA TYR A 182 -4.43 -0.47 -20.66
C TYR A 182 -3.25 0.17 -19.90
N ILE A 183 -2.12 0.42 -20.56
CA ILE A 183 -1.03 1.24 -20.01
C ILE A 183 -1.58 2.64 -19.67
N LEU A 184 -2.32 3.28 -20.58
CA LEU A 184 -2.90 4.60 -20.33
C LEU A 184 -3.93 4.59 -19.18
N VAL A 185 -4.82 3.58 -19.14
CA VAL A 185 -5.81 3.39 -18.06
C VAL A 185 -5.11 3.23 -16.72
N SER A 186 -4.14 2.31 -16.63
CA SER A 186 -3.42 2.00 -15.39
C SER A 186 -2.56 3.17 -14.90
N LEU A 187 -1.82 3.85 -15.78
CA LEU A 187 -1.03 5.03 -15.43
C LEU A 187 -1.94 6.18 -14.98
N SER A 188 -3.05 6.43 -15.68
CA SER A 188 -4.01 7.47 -15.28
C SER A 188 -4.59 7.16 -13.90
N ASN A 189 -5.05 5.93 -13.68
CA ASN A 189 -5.62 5.52 -12.40
C ASN A 189 -4.60 5.57 -11.26
N VAL A 190 -3.36 5.13 -11.44
CA VAL A 190 -2.36 5.16 -10.35
C VAL A 190 -1.81 6.56 -10.12
N ILE A 191 -1.32 7.23 -11.17
CA ILE A 191 -0.59 8.50 -11.03
C ILE A 191 -1.53 9.64 -10.67
N VAL A 192 -2.61 9.85 -11.45
CA VAL A 192 -3.52 10.99 -11.23
C VAL A 192 -4.19 10.88 -9.87
N SER A 193 -4.67 9.69 -9.50
CA SER A 193 -5.32 9.49 -8.21
C SER A 193 -4.35 9.64 -7.02
N MET A 194 -3.10 9.19 -7.14
CA MET A 194 -2.09 9.40 -6.11
C MET A 194 -1.74 10.88 -5.95
N ILE A 195 -1.60 11.62 -7.05
CA ILE A 195 -1.36 13.07 -7.02
C ILE A 195 -2.55 13.78 -6.36
N MET A 196 -3.78 13.48 -6.76
CA MET A 196 -4.98 14.10 -6.20
C MET A 196 -5.16 13.78 -4.71
N SER A 197 -4.96 12.52 -4.30
CA SER A 197 -5.03 12.13 -2.88
C SER A 197 -3.96 12.82 -2.05
N THR A 198 -2.73 12.93 -2.60
CA THR A 198 -1.63 13.63 -1.91
C THR A 198 -1.91 15.12 -1.80
N HIS A 199 -2.44 15.75 -2.85
CA HIS A 199 -2.80 17.15 -2.85
C HIS A 199 -3.93 17.44 -1.86
N GLY A 200 -4.98 16.61 -1.84
CA GLY A 200 -6.10 16.74 -0.91
C GLY A 200 -5.69 16.57 0.56
N LEU A 201 -4.81 15.59 0.85
CA LEU A 201 -4.25 15.42 2.19
C LEU A 201 -3.39 16.63 2.60
N ARG A 202 -2.60 17.17 1.66
CA ARG A 202 -1.70 18.31 1.91
C ARG A 202 -2.45 19.64 2.01
N SER A 203 -3.61 19.79 1.36
CA SER A 203 -4.45 21.00 1.49
C SER A 203 -5.12 21.11 2.86
N GLN A 204 -5.28 19.99 3.59
CA GLN A 204 -5.79 20.00 4.97
C GLN A 204 -4.70 20.24 6.02
N MET A 205 -3.42 20.24 5.64
CA MET A 205 -2.33 20.50 6.58
C MET A 205 -2.19 21.99 6.87
N SER A 206 -1.78 22.33 8.10
CA SER A 206 -1.38 23.70 8.42
C SER A 206 -0.21 24.14 7.53
N PRO A 207 -0.12 25.43 7.15
CA PRO A 207 0.91 25.94 6.25
C PRO A 207 2.33 25.66 6.77
N GLU A 208 2.55 25.78 8.08
CA GLU A 208 3.83 25.44 8.73
C GLU A 208 4.22 23.97 8.54
N ARG A 209 3.26 23.05 8.70
CA ARG A 209 3.49 21.62 8.50
C ARG A 209 3.73 21.31 7.03
N LYS A 210 2.98 21.95 6.13
CA LYS A 210 3.17 21.83 4.69
C LYS A 210 4.59 22.21 4.26
N LEU A 211 5.16 23.27 4.83
CA LEU A 211 6.54 23.69 4.54
C LEU A 211 7.59 22.70 5.06
N LYS A 212 7.36 22.15 6.26
CA LYS A 212 8.32 21.23 6.92
C LYS A 212 8.27 19.80 6.38
N GLU A 213 7.11 19.34 5.92
CA GLU A 213 6.89 17.94 5.56
C GLU A 213 7.19 17.67 4.06
N PRO A 214 8.15 16.78 3.74
CA PRO A 214 8.51 16.49 2.35
C PRO A 214 7.37 15.75 1.63
N TYR A 215 7.22 16.02 0.34
CA TYR A 215 6.15 15.45 -0.47
C TYR A 215 6.15 13.91 -0.48
N ALA A 216 7.34 13.30 -0.54
CA ALA A 216 7.51 11.84 -0.49
C ALA A 216 6.91 11.20 0.77
N LEU A 217 7.01 11.86 1.93
CA LEU A 217 6.42 11.35 3.18
C LEU A 217 4.89 11.41 3.14
N THR A 218 4.31 12.44 2.51
CA THR A 218 2.86 12.52 2.31
C THR A 218 2.37 11.43 1.36
N MET A 219 3.09 11.20 0.25
CA MET A 219 2.81 10.09 -0.67
C MET A 219 2.89 8.73 0.03
N LEU A 220 3.93 8.51 0.85
CA LEU A 220 4.09 7.28 1.62
C LEU A 220 2.91 7.07 2.59
N ARG A 221 2.41 8.13 3.23
CA ARG A 221 1.19 8.03 4.05
C ARG A 221 -0.02 7.57 3.24
N VAL A 222 -0.23 8.12 2.04
CA VAL A 222 -1.31 7.67 1.15
C VAL A 222 -1.14 6.20 0.77
N LEU A 223 0.08 5.76 0.45
CA LEU A 223 0.38 4.34 0.18
C LEU A 223 0.07 3.45 1.39
N CYS A 224 0.42 3.88 2.60
CA CYS A 224 0.12 3.16 3.83
C CYS A 224 -1.40 3.12 4.15
N LEU A 225 -2.20 4.03 3.59
CA LEU A 225 -3.67 4.00 3.70
C LEU A 225 -4.31 2.97 2.75
N LEU A 226 -3.63 2.54 1.68
CA LEU A 226 -4.20 1.59 0.71
C LEU A 226 -4.59 0.25 1.35
N PRO A 227 -3.73 -0.44 2.12
CA PRO A 227 -4.12 -1.69 2.77
C PRO A 227 -5.32 -1.52 3.71
N HIS A 228 -5.41 -0.37 4.38
CA HIS A 228 -6.53 -0.07 5.27
C HIS A 228 -7.83 0.06 4.48
N CYS A 229 -7.82 0.83 3.38
CA CYS A 229 -8.98 0.98 2.50
C CYS A 229 -9.41 -0.35 1.87
N ILE A 230 -8.45 -1.25 1.55
CA ILE A 230 -8.74 -2.60 1.06
C ILE A 230 -9.46 -3.41 2.15
N CYS A 231 -8.95 -3.42 3.38
CA CYS A 231 -9.57 -4.11 4.50
C CYS A 231 -10.98 -3.60 4.77
N ASP A 232 -11.17 -2.28 4.77
CA ASP A 232 -12.47 -1.66 4.99
C ASP A 232 -13.43 -1.98 3.84
N GLY A 233 -12.98 -1.90 2.59
CA GLY A 233 -13.78 -2.29 1.43
C GLY A 233 -14.20 -3.76 1.43
N ILE A 234 -13.29 -4.67 1.82
CA ILE A 234 -13.60 -6.10 2.00
C ILE A 234 -14.65 -6.26 3.10
N ALA A 235 -14.51 -5.57 4.21
CA ALA A 235 -15.43 -5.68 5.32
C ALA A 235 -16.82 -5.11 4.98
N GLU A 236 -16.90 -4.01 4.24
CA GLU A 236 -18.17 -3.48 3.70
C GLU A 236 -18.80 -4.43 2.70
N PHE A 237 -18.02 -5.04 1.81
CA PHE A 237 -18.51 -6.07 0.91
C PHE A 237 -19.10 -7.26 1.66
N PHE A 238 -18.43 -7.75 2.71
CA PHE A 238 -18.98 -8.80 3.57
C PHE A 238 -20.24 -8.36 4.31
N ARG A 239 -20.30 -7.12 4.82
CA ARG A 239 -21.53 -6.57 5.43
C ARG A 239 -22.68 -6.58 4.43
N PHE A 240 -22.42 -6.18 3.18
CA PHE A 240 -23.40 -6.21 2.10
C PHE A 240 -23.87 -7.64 1.80
N LEU A 241 -22.96 -8.61 1.67
CA LEU A 241 -23.32 -10.01 1.48
C LEU A 241 -24.18 -10.58 2.61
N VAL A 242 -23.91 -10.19 3.87
CA VAL A 242 -24.68 -10.62 5.04
C VAL A 242 -26.13 -10.16 4.96
N ILE A 243 -26.44 -9.04 4.30
CA ILE A 243 -27.82 -8.55 4.13
C ILE A 243 -28.70 -9.55 3.36
N PHE A 244 -28.11 -10.35 2.46
CA PHE A 244 -28.84 -11.33 1.66
C PHE A 244 -29.04 -12.70 2.34
N LEU A 245 -28.41 -12.95 3.49
CA LEU A 245 -28.51 -14.23 4.19
C LEU A 245 -29.81 -14.35 5.02
N PRO A 246 -30.30 -15.56 5.32
CA PRO A 246 -31.43 -15.74 6.23
C PRO A 246 -31.15 -15.15 7.63
N ARG A 247 -32.17 -14.54 8.26
CA ARG A 247 -32.08 -13.91 9.59
C ARG A 247 -31.31 -14.72 10.66
N PRO A 248 -31.48 -16.04 10.82
CA PRO A 248 -30.74 -16.79 11.85
C PRO A 248 -29.22 -16.86 11.59
N VAL A 249 -28.80 -16.80 10.32
CA VAL A 249 -27.38 -16.77 9.94
C VAL A 249 -26.81 -15.36 10.09
N GLN A 250 -27.62 -14.33 9.78
CA GLN A 250 -27.22 -12.93 9.90
C GLN A 250 -26.78 -12.57 11.33
N SER A 251 -27.52 -12.99 12.37
CA SER A 251 -27.21 -12.64 13.76
C SER A 251 -25.86 -13.21 14.20
N ARG A 252 -25.56 -14.45 13.83
CA ARG A 252 -24.28 -15.11 14.13
C ARG A 252 -23.11 -14.42 13.42
N LEU A 253 -23.28 -14.08 12.14
CA LEU A 253 -22.24 -13.41 11.37
C LEU A 253 -22.00 -11.96 11.82
N ARG A 254 -23.07 -11.21 12.14
CA ARG A 254 -22.94 -9.85 12.68
C ARG A 254 -22.17 -9.83 14.00
N PHE A 255 -22.42 -10.81 14.88
CA PHE A 255 -21.66 -10.95 16.13
C PHE A 255 -20.17 -11.22 15.87
N GLY A 256 -19.85 -12.15 14.98
CA GLY A 256 -18.47 -12.43 14.58
C GLY A 256 -17.75 -11.23 13.96
N LEU A 257 -18.41 -10.52 13.03
CA LEU A 257 -17.89 -9.28 12.44
C LEU A 257 -17.65 -8.20 13.49
N HIS A 258 -18.56 -8.00 14.43
CA HIS A 258 -18.38 -7.01 15.50
C HIS A 258 -17.15 -7.32 16.37
N TYR A 259 -16.92 -8.59 16.68
CA TYR A 259 -15.73 -9.01 17.42
C TYR A 259 -14.44 -8.74 16.64
N ILE A 260 -14.40 -9.08 15.35
CA ILE A 260 -13.24 -8.83 14.47
C ILE A 260 -12.96 -7.32 14.36
N PHE A 261 -14.00 -6.49 14.17
CA PHE A 261 -13.85 -5.04 14.10
C PHE A 261 -13.32 -4.44 15.42
N LYS A 262 -13.76 -4.97 16.56
CA LYS A 262 -13.26 -4.52 17.87
C LYS A 262 -11.80 -4.92 18.09
N ALA A 263 -11.42 -6.13 17.65
CA ALA A 263 -10.03 -6.58 17.70
C ALA A 263 -9.12 -5.80 16.74
N SER A 264 -9.59 -5.47 15.54
CA SER A 264 -8.81 -4.71 14.56
C SER A 264 -8.55 -3.27 14.99
N GLN A 265 -9.46 -2.63 15.73
CA GLN A 265 -9.24 -1.30 16.31
C GLN A 265 -8.02 -1.26 17.26
N VAL A 266 -7.76 -2.34 17.99
CA VAL A 266 -6.59 -2.44 18.88
C VAL A 266 -5.29 -2.48 18.08
N VAL A 267 -5.25 -3.26 17.00
CA VAL A 267 -4.08 -3.35 16.10
C VAL A 267 -3.87 -2.03 15.36
N TYR A 268 -4.95 -1.39 14.91
CA TYR A 268 -4.91 -0.11 14.21
C TYR A 268 -4.29 1.00 15.07
N PHE A 269 -4.65 1.07 16.35
CA PHE A 269 -4.06 2.02 17.29
C PHE A 269 -2.54 1.88 17.38
N LEU A 270 -2.03 0.65 17.43
CA LEU A 270 -0.60 0.35 17.46
C LEU A 270 0.15 0.78 16.20
N ILE A 271 -0.43 0.56 15.02
CA ILE A 271 0.19 0.93 13.73
C ILE A 271 0.17 2.45 13.55
N GLN A 272 -0.88 3.15 13.99
CA GLN A 272 -0.97 4.61 13.88
C GLN A 272 -0.04 5.37 14.85
N ASP A 273 0.31 4.78 15.99
CA ASP A 273 1.29 5.37 16.91
C ASP A 273 2.73 5.18 16.44
N LEU A 274 2.98 4.18 15.58
CA LEU A 274 4.33 3.86 15.10
C LEU A 274 5.01 5.04 14.35
N PRO A 275 4.35 5.75 13.41
CA PRO A 275 4.93 6.92 12.74
C PRO A 275 5.26 8.08 13.68
N GLN A 276 4.41 8.33 14.68
CA GLN A 276 4.66 9.39 15.67
C GLN A 276 5.88 9.02 16.51
N LYS A 277 5.96 7.77 16.96
CA LYS A 277 7.10 7.28 17.75
C LYS A 277 8.40 7.30 16.96
N ILE A 278 8.37 6.90 15.68
CA ILE A 278 9.53 6.98 14.76
C ILE A 278 9.95 8.43 14.53
N SER A 279 9.02 9.37 14.34
CA SER A 279 9.36 10.78 14.14
C SER A 279 10.05 11.42 15.36
N VAL A 280 9.64 11.04 16.57
CA VAL A 280 10.29 11.46 17.82
C VAL A 280 11.69 10.85 17.90
N LEU A 281 11.84 9.58 17.54
CA LEU A 281 13.14 8.89 17.54
C LEU A 281 14.12 9.52 16.54
N LEU A 282 13.65 9.86 15.33
CA LEU A 282 14.44 10.52 14.29
C LEU A 282 14.82 11.96 14.68
N THR A 283 13.94 12.66 15.39
CA THR A 283 14.23 13.99 15.94
C THR A 283 15.26 13.89 17.07
N TYR A 284 15.21 12.83 17.87
CA TYR A 284 16.20 12.53 18.90
C TYR A 284 17.57 12.24 18.29
N PHE A 285 17.64 11.44 17.23
CA PHE A 285 18.88 11.20 16.48
C PHE A 285 19.44 12.47 15.82
N LYS A 286 18.58 13.37 15.35
CA LYS A 286 19.03 14.67 14.80
C LYS A 286 19.56 15.62 15.89
N ARG A 287 19.12 15.48 17.15
CA ARG A 287 19.70 16.21 18.30
C ARG A 287 21.02 15.62 18.81
N LEU A 288 21.33 14.38 18.45
CA LEU A 288 22.62 13.73 18.76
C LEU A 288 23.75 14.14 17.81
N GLN A 289 23.46 14.89 16.74
CA GLN A 289 24.49 15.65 16.04
C GLN A 289 24.87 16.85 16.91
N CYS A 290 25.96 16.70 17.67
CA CYS A 290 26.56 17.77 18.47
C CYS A 290 26.68 19.06 17.63
N PRO A 291 26.06 20.17 18.05
CA PRO A 291 26.46 21.48 17.58
C PRO A 291 27.89 21.74 18.05
N PRO A 292 28.75 22.41 17.25
CA PRO A 292 30.02 22.91 17.75
C PRO A 292 29.76 23.85 18.94
N GLU A 293 30.46 23.59 20.05
CA GLU A 293 30.35 24.31 21.31
C GLU A 293 30.50 25.82 21.10
N ALA A 294 29.44 26.57 21.44
CA ALA A 294 29.55 27.98 21.76
C ALA A 294 29.00 28.18 23.18
N PRO A 295 29.75 28.83 24.08
CA PRO A 295 29.37 28.95 25.49
C PRO A 295 28.32 30.06 25.62
N LYS A 296 27.11 29.74 26.09
CA LYS A 296 26.16 30.77 26.52
C LYS A 296 25.43 30.39 27.81
N GLN A 297 25.45 31.36 28.72
CA GLN A 297 24.88 31.41 30.05
C GLN A 297 23.41 31.00 30.09
N VAL A 298 23.08 30.22 31.12
CA VAL A 298 21.74 29.79 31.47
C VAL A 298 21.02 30.93 32.18
N GLN A 299 20.07 31.59 31.51
CA GLN A 299 18.99 32.34 32.15
C GLN A 299 17.74 31.48 32.13
N PHE A 300 17.25 31.15 33.33
CA PHE A 300 16.11 30.27 33.56
C PHE A 300 14.83 31.12 33.65
N GLU A 301 14.19 31.39 32.51
CA GLU A 301 12.85 32.01 32.49
C GLU A 301 11.79 30.91 32.63
N THR A 302 11.27 30.71 33.84
CA THR A 302 10.13 29.82 34.11
C THR A 302 8.83 30.57 33.86
N LYS A 303 8.26 30.37 32.67
CA LYS A 303 6.90 30.78 32.33
C LYS A 303 5.97 29.58 32.39
N ASP A 304 5.64 29.12 33.60
CA ASP A 304 4.55 28.15 33.79
C ASP A 304 3.65 28.65 34.93
N ARG A 305 2.48 29.17 34.54
CA ARG A 305 1.38 29.51 35.43
C ARG A 305 0.53 28.25 35.52
N ASP A 306 0.23 27.83 36.75
CA ASP A 306 -0.89 26.96 37.16
C ASP A 306 -0.52 25.64 37.87
N ALA A 307 0.29 25.74 38.91
CA ALA A 307 0.20 24.81 40.03
C ALA A 307 0.38 25.56 41.37
N PRO A 308 -0.69 25.83 42.13
CA PRO A 308 -0.60 26.55 43.42
C PRO A 308 0.28 25.80 44.43
N LEU A 309 0.36 24.47 44.32
CA LEU A 309 1.25 23.63 45.13
C LEU A 309 2.73 23.85 44.80
N VAL A 310 3.07 24.03 43.51
CA VAL A 310 4.45 24.30 43.04
C VAL A 310 4.91 25.68 43.51
N ARG A 311 4.00 26.64 43.62
CA ARG A 311 4.29 27.97 44.16
C ARG A 311 4.42 27.94 45.69
N PHE A 312 3.71 27.06 46.38
CA PHE A 312 3.81 26.92 47.84
C PHE A 312 5.11 26.21 48.25
N LEU A 313 5.54 25.22 47.48
CA LEU A 313 6.81 24.51 47.67
C LEU A 313 7.97 25.23 46.95
N HIS A 314 8.13 26.55 47.17
CA HIS A 314 9.39 27.21 46.80
C HIS A 314 10.56 26.43 47.42
N ILE A 315 11.72 26.47 46.75
CA ILE A 315 12.94 25.69 47.05
C ILE A 315 13.27 25.63 48.56
N ASP A 316 12.95 26.69 49.30
CA ASP A 316 13.18 26.79 50.75
C ASP A 316 12.33 25.81 51.59
N ILE A 317 11.04 25.62 51.29
CA ILE A 317 10.21 24.66 52.04
C ILE A 317 10.61 23.23 51.69
N LEU A 318 10.93 22.97 50.42
CA LEU A 318 11.38 21.66 50.00
C LEU A 318 12.72 21.27 50.65
N THR A 319 13.65 22.22 50.78
CA THR A 319 14.93 21.98 51.46
C THR A 319 14.75 21.79 52.97
N ILE A 320 13.88 22.57 53.63
CA ILE A 320 13.54 22.38 55.05
C ILE A 320 12.89 21.01 55.29
N VAL A 321 11.94 20.61 54.45
CA VAL A 321 11.27 19.31 54.55
C VAL A 321 12.23 18.17 54.21
N ALA A 322 13.12 18.34 53.23
CA ALA A 322 14.12 17.34 52.85
C ALA A 322 15.15 17.06 53.95
N GLN A 323 15.44 18.03 54.83
CA GLN A 323 16.32 17.84 55.99
C GLN A 323 15.70 16.93 57.06
N HIS A 324 14.37 16.81 57.08
CA HIS A 324 13.63 16.03 58.09
C HIS A 324 13.05 14.71 57.55
N LEU A 325 13.21 14.43 56.26
CA LEU A 325 12.74 13.20 55.61
C LEU A 325 13.91 12.34 55.16
N HIS A 326 13.71 11.01 55.13
CA HIS A 326 14.67 10.15 54.48
C HIS A 326 14.63 10.36 52.96
N PHE A 327 15.77 10.22 52.30
CA PHE A 327 15.83 10.28 50.83
C PHE A 327 14.84 9.29 50.18
N GLN A 328 14.67 8.10 50.78
CA GLN A 328 13.71 7.10 50.32
C GLN A 328 12.26 7.59 50.42
N ASP A 329 11.92 8.39 51.44
CA ASP A 329 10.58 8.95 51.61
C ASP A 329 10.29 9.99 50.54
N LEU A 330 11.28 10.82 50.16
CA LEU A 330 11.18 11.74 49.03
C LEU A 330 10.97 11.00 47.70
N VAL A 331 11.66 9.89 47.48
CA VAL A 331 11.47 9.03 46.31
C VAL A 331 10.06 8.43 46.32
N ASN A 332 9.61 7.87 47.44
CA ASN A 332 8.28 7.29 47.58
C ASN A 332 7.16 8.35 47.36
N LEU A 333 7.33 9.56 47.90
CA LEU A 333 6.46 10.71 47.66
C LEU A 333 6.38 11.10 46.18
N SER A 334 7.52 11.07 45.47
CA SER A 334 7.58 11.30 44.02
C SER A 334 6.90 10.19 43.21
N LEU A 335 6.83 8.97 43.75
CA LEU A 335 6.12 7.87 43.11
C LEU A 335 4.61 8.00 43.33
N ALA A 336 4.19 8.44 44.51
CA ALA A 336 2.78 8.60 44.89
C ALA A 336 2.08 9.80 44.23
N SER A 337 2.79 10.89 43.92
CA SER A 337 2.20 12.10 43.31
C SER A 337 2.95 12.57 42.07
N LYS A 338 2.22 12.71 40.95
CA LYS A 338 2.76 13.23 39.67
C LYS A 338 3.18 14.69 39.77
N GLU A 339 2.51 15.48 40.60
CA GLU A 339 2.87 16.88 40.87
C GLU A 339 4.15 16.96 41.69
N MET A 340 4.25 16.16 42.75
CA MET A 340 5.46 16.07 43.57
C MET A 340 6.65 15.56 42.76
N ARG A 341 6.42 14.62 41.83
CA ARG A 341 7.45 14.15 40.89
C ARG A 341 7.97 15.25 39.98
N ARG A 342 7.08 16.06 39.40
CA ARG A 342 7.47 17.19 38.54
C ARG A 342 8.22 18.26 39.31
N MET A 343 7.94 18.39 40.60
CA MET A 343 8.62 19.31 41.47
C MET A 343 10.01 18.83 41.91
N LEU A 344 10.11 17.56 42.31
CA LEU A 344 11.36 16.94 42.75
C LEU A 344 12.29 16.60 41.57
N PHE A 345 11.71 16.27 40.41
CA PHE A 345 12.39 15.78 39.20
C PHE A 345 11.76 16.40 37.92
N PRO A 346 11.93 17.72 37.70
CA PRO A 346 11.28 18.45 36.61
C PRO A 346 11.60 17.88 35.23
N ASN A 347 12.80 17.31 35.06
CA ASN A 347 13.25 16.80 33.77
C ASN A 347 13.07 15.29 33.59
N GLY A 348 12.47 14.58 34.56
CA GLY A 348 12.19 13.14 34.48
C GLY A 348 13.43 12.24 34.37
N HIS A 349 14.64 12.80 34.40
CA HIS A 349 15.90 12.09 34.37
C HIS A 349 16.45 11.93 35.79
N PHE A 350 16.37 10.71 36.33
CA PHE A 350 16.81 10.36 37.69
C PHE A 350 18.33 10.43 37.93
N GLY A 351 19.13 10.79 36.92
CA GLY A 351 20.59 10.68 36.97
C GLY A 351 21.30 11.79 37.75
N ASN A 352 21.11 13.05 37.35
CA ASN A 352 21.93 14.16 37.84
C ASN A 352 21.22 15.09 38.84
N GLU A 353 19.89 15.24 38.76
CA GLU A 353 19.14 16.12 39.68
C GLU A 353 18.90 15.46 41.05
N THR A 354 18.88 14.12 41.11
CA THR A 354 18.85 13.37 42.38
C THR A 354 20.07 13.64 43.25
N ALA A 355 21.20 14.06 42.65
CA ALA A 355 22.41 14.42 43.38
C ALA A 355 22.20 15.65 44.27
N ILE A 356 21.37 16.62 43.85
CA ILE A 356 21.11 17.84 44.63
C ILE A 356 20.29 17.52 45.86
N LEU A 357 19.23 16.71 45.74
CA LEU A 357 18.41 16.31 46.88
C LEU A 357 19.18 15.45 47.89
N ARG A 358 20.16 14.67 47.43
CA ARG A 358 21.07 13.94 48.32
C ARG A 358 21.95 14.85 49.16
N ILE A 359 22.32 16.04 48.67
CA ILE A 359 23.11 17.01 49.46
C ILE A 359 22.34 17.42 50.73
N TYR A 360 21.01 17.45 50.68
CA TYR A 360 20.18 17.89 51.80
C TYR A 360 19.67 16.76 52.70
N ALA A 361 19.55 15.54 52.18
CA ALA A 361 19.03 14.39 52.94
C ALA A 361 20.12 13.44 53.47
N CYS A 362 21.35 13.54 52.95
CA CYS A 362 22.46 12.66 53.27
C CYS A 362 23.56 13.41 54.05
N ASP A 363 24.24 12.70 54.94
CA ASP A 363 25.36 13.25 55.69
C ASP A 363 26.47 13.74 54.75
N ASN A 364 26.84 15.01 54.89
CA ASN A 364 27.76 15.70 53.98
C ASN A 364 29.20 15.16 54.09
N ALA A 365 29.56 14.59 55.25
CA ALA A 365 30.91 14.07 55.49
C ALA A 365 31.13 12.68 54.89
N THR A 366 30.15 11.78 55.05
CA THR A 366 30.29 10.38 54.63
C THR A 366 29.58 10.06 53.32
N LYS A 367 28.52 10.80 52.97
CA LYS A 367 27.57 10.50 51.88
C LYS A 367 26.95 9.10 51.91
N VAL A 368 27.18 8.32 52.98
CA VAL A 368 26.69 6.94 53.11
C VAL A 368 25.39 6.93 53.89
N GLY A 369 25.29 7.72 54.97
CA GLY A 369 24.15 7.72 55.90
C GLY A 369 23.13 8.85 55.66
N CYS A 370 21.86 8.60 55.98
CA CYS A 370 20.84 9.66 56.07
C CYS A 370 21.03 10.53 57.32
N PHE A 371 20.76 11.84 57.21
CA PHE A 371 20.96 12.82 58.29
C PHE A 371 20.15 12.50 59.56
N VAL A 372 18.93 11.97 59.40
CA VAL A 372 17.98 11.77 60.51
C VAL A 372 18.23 10.45 61.26
N CYS A 373 18.43 9.34 60.54
CA CYS A 373 18.46 8.00 61.12
C CYS A 373 19.81 7.27 60.99
N ARG A 374 20.79 7.87 60.30
CA ARG A 374 22.12 7.31 60.01
C ARG A 374 22.12 5.96 59.26
N PHE A 375 20.98 5.47 58.77
CA PHE A 375 20.93 4.28 57.92
C PHE A 375 21.65 4.51 56.58
N PRO A 376 22.33 3.49 56.03
CA PRO A 376 23.08 3.58 54.78
C PRO A 376 22.15 3.53 53.56
N VAL A 377 21.35 4.58 53.35
CA VAL A 377 20.37 4.68 52.25
C VAL A 377 20.85 5.59 51.11
N CYS A 378 21.94 6.33 51.33
CA CYS A 378 22.45 7.34 50.41
C CYS A 378 23.61 6.84 49.53
N GLY A 379 24.20 5.69 49.87
CA GLY A 379 25.20 5.02 49.06
C GLY A 379 24.56 4.39 47.83
N VAL A 380 25.02 4.78 46.64
CA VAL A 380 24.64 4.15 45.38
C VAL A 380 25.49 2.91 45.18
N GLY A 381 24.86 1.78 44.90
CA GLY A 381 25.42 0.75 44.03
C GLY A 381 25.18 1.14 42.58
#